data_AF-A0A4R2P6A0-F1
#
_entry.id   AF-A0A4R2P6A0-F1
#
_cell.length_a   1.000
_cell.length_b   1.000
_cell.length_c   1.000
_cell.angle_alpha   90.00
_cell.angle_beta   90.00
_cell.angle_gamma   90.00
#
_symmetry.space_group_name_H-M   'P 1'
#
loop_
_entity.id
_entity.type
_entity.pdbx_description
1 polymer ?
#
loop_
_entity_poly.entity_id
_entity_poly.type
_entity_poly.pdbx_seq_one_letter_code
_entity_poly.pdbx_strand_id
1 'polypeptide(L)'
;MGNLLIAGLIATLAPASAHAAVTYSFKTFEPFAGGDISFTYEAPTFVTDGWVDRSLLKDATASIARIRFLSSCPNGGGASACDEVNVVTESGFGSTITHRYFADGAFAAAGSYKGSSSTPASLTVSAAVAPGAVPEPATWAMMILGFGAIGYAMRRKTVLRFV
;
A
#
# COMPACT_ATOMS: atom_id res chain seq x y z
N MET A 1 50.46 -27.14 19.30
CA MET A 1 49.04 -27.52 19.27
C MET A 1 48.27 -26.44 20.02
N GLY A 2 47.67 -25.47 19.35
CA GLY A 2 47.00 -24.33 19.98
C GLY A 2 45.94 -23.77 19.03
N ASN A 3 44.71 -23.70 19.53
CA ASN A 3 43.46 -23.72 18.80
C ASN A 3 43.21 -22.54 17.83
N LEU A 4 42.66 -22.88 16.66
CA LEU A 4 41.90 -21.99 15.78
C LEU A 4 40.59 -21.57 16.47
N LEU A 5 40.43 -20.28 16.75
CA LEU A 5 39.16 -19.69 17.14
C LEU A 5 38.46 -19.16 15.88
N ILE A 6 37.43 -19.87 15.45
CA ILE A 6 36.49 -19.44 14.41
C ILE A 6 35.48 -18.52 15.10
N ALA A 7 35.56 -17.21 14.81
CA ALA A 7 34.55 -16.26 15.26
C ALA A 7 33.32 -16.34 14.33
N GLY A 8 32.24 -16.91 14.85
CA GLY A 8 30.94 -16.96 14.17
C GLY A 8 30.28 -15.58 14.14
N LEU A 9 30.14 -15.00 12.95
CA LEU A 9 29.36 -13.80 12.70
C LEU A 9 27.87 -14.17 12.75
N ILE A 10 27.20 -13.88 13.87
CA ILE A 10 25.74 -13.97 13.97
C ILE A 10 25.16 -12.75 13.25
N ALA A 11 24.69 -12.96 12.02
CA ALA A 11 23.88 -11.98 11.32
C ALA A 11 22.49 -11.94 11.98
N THR A 12 22.24 -10.90 12.79
CA THR A 12 20.89 -10.60 13.28
C THR A 12 20.06 -10.14 12.09
N LEU A 13 19.25 -11.04 11.53
CA LEU A 13 18.17 -10.66 10.62
C LEU A 13 17.16 -9.84 11.43
N ALA A 14 17.22 -8.51 11.30
CA ALA A 14 16.15 -7.66 11.78
C ALA A 14 14.87 -8.03 11.01
N PRO A 15 13.75 -8.33 11.70
CA PRO A 15 12.48 -8.46 11.01
C PRO A 15 12.15 -7.08 10.43
N ALA A 16 12.21 -6.94 9.11
CA ALA A 16 11.52 -5.84 8.45
C ALA A 16 10.05 -6.03 8.79
N SER A 17 9.53 -5.25 9.73
CA SER A 17 8.09 -5.17 9.99
C SER A 17 7.42 -4.88 8.65
N ALA A 18 6.75 -5.88 8.09
CA ALA A 18 5.99 -5.78 6.85
C ALA A 18 4.77 -4.88 7.12
N HIS A 19 5.00 -3.58 7.27
CA HIS A 19 3.94 -2.60 7.13
C HIS A 19 3.41 -2.71 5.71
N ALA A 20 2.08 -2.84 5.58
CA ALA A 20 1.42 -2.91 4.28
C ALA A 20 1.66 -1.58 3.54
N ALA A 21 2.60 -1.57 2.60
CA ALA A 21 2.90 -0.40 1.81
C ALA A 21 1.71 -0.10 0.89
N VAL A 22 1.23 1.14 0.92
CA VAL A 22 0.24 1.68 0.00
C VAL A 22 0.96 2.56 -1.02
N THR A 23 0.82 2.22 -2.29
CA THR A 23 1.40 2.97 -3.40
C THR A 23 0.32 3.81 -4.07
N TYR A 24 0.61 5.10 -4.22
CA TYR A 24 -0.19 6.10 -4.91
C TYR A 24 0.52 6.46 -6.20
N SER A 25 -0.05 6.14 -7.36
CA SER A 25 0.45 6.57 -8.65
C SER A 25 -0.51 7.59 -9.26
N PHE A 26 0.00 8.78 -9.55
CA PHE A 26 -0.78 9.89 -10.08
C PHE A 26 -0.27 10.30 -11.45
N LYS A 27 -1.19 10.61 -12.36
CA LYS A 27 -0.89 11.17 -13.68
C LYS A 27 -1.95 12.19 -14.09
N THR A 28 -1.52 13.28 -14.69
CA THR A 28 -2.38 14.29 -15.32
C THR A 28 -1.63 15.00 -16.43
N PHE A 29 -2.36 15.67 -17.33
CA PHE A 29 -1.79 16.49 -18.39
C PHE A 29 -2.15 17.96 -18.15
N GLU A 30 -1.14 18.79 -17.89
CA GLU A 30 -1.27 20.22 -17.62
C GLU A 30 -0.58 21.06 -18.70
N PRO A 31 -1.23 21.33 -19.84
CA PRO A 31 -0.60 22.05 -20.94
C PRO A 31 -0.11 23.45 -20.51
N PHE A 32 -0.79 24.08 -19.56
CA PHE A 32 -0.41 25.39 -19.02
C PHE A 32 0.60 25.34 -17.88
N ALA A 33 0.84 24.16 -17.27
CA ALA A 33 1.80 23.97 -16.17
C ALA A 33 3.05 23.18 -16.59
N GLY A 34 3.31 23.07 -17.91
CA GLY A 34 4.51 22.44 -18.45
C GLY A 34 4.33 21.03 -19.01
N GLY A 35 3.10 20.58 -19.22
CA GLY A 35 2.78 19.31 -19.89
C GLY A 35 2.41 18.19 -18.92
N ASP A 36 2.87 16.97 -19.20
CA ASP A 36 2.56 15.79 -18.38
C ASP A 36 3.17 15.88 -16.98
N ILE A 37 2.32 15.67 -15.98
CA ILE A 37 2.69 15.63 -14.58
C ILE A 37 2.35 14.26 -14.02
N SER A 38 3.36 13.55 -13.51
CA SER A 38 3.20 12.28 -12.85
C SER A 38 4.08 12.16 -11.63
N PHE A 39 3.65 11.34 -10.67
CA PHE A 39 4.47 10.93 -9.54
C PHE A 39 3.97 9.60 -8.98
N THR A 40 4.84 8.92 -8.24
CA THR A 40 4.51 7.77 -7.41
C THR A 40 4.91 8.07 -5.97
N TYR A 41 4.04 7.79 -5.01
CA TYR A 41 4.30 7.95 -3.59
C TYR A 41 4.01 6.63 -2.87
N GLU A 42 4.93 6.19 -2.00
CA GLU A 42 4.74 5.01 -1.16
C GLU A 42 4.58 5.45 0.29
N ALA A 43 3.43 5.12 0.86
CA ALA A 43 3.09 5.39 2.25
C ALA A 43 3.02 4.07 3.04
N PRO A 44 3.31 4.09 4.35
CA PRO A 44 3.20 2.90 5.20
C PRO A 44 1.75 2.49 5.49
N THR A 45 0.79 3.38 5.24
CA THR A 45 -0.67 3.20 5.40
C THR A 45 -1.40 4.14 4.44
N PHE A 46 -2.73 4.05 4.39
CA PHE A 46 -3.52 5.02 3.62
C PHE A 46 -3.30 6.46 4.15
N VAL A 47 -3.14 7.40 3.23
CA VAL A 47 -2.96 8.83 3.52
C VAL A 47 -4.31 9.51 3.79
N THR A 48 -4.31 10.53 4.65
CA THR A 48 -5.51 11.29 5.01
C THR A 48 -5.36 12.76 4.64
N ASP A 49 -4.41 13.47 5.25
CA ASP A 49 -3.97 14.81 4.83
C ASP A 49 -2.47 14.94 5.11
N GLY A 50 -1.78 15.70 4.28
CA GLY A 50 -0.38 16.04 4.54
C GLY A 50 0.38 16.46 3.30
N TRP A 51 1.39 17.29 3.55
CA TRP A 51 2.41 17.60 2.55
C TRP A 51 3.39 16.44 2.44
N VAL A 52 3.78 16.14 1.20
CA VAL A 52 4.81 15.17 0.86
C VAL A 52 5.86 15.88 0.02
N ASP A 53 7.09 15.90 0.53
CA ASP A 53 8.22 16.52 -0.16
C ASP A 53 8.66 15.70 -1.37
N ARG A 54 9.24 16.38 -2.37
CA ARG A 54 9.77 15.75 -3.59
C ARG A 54 10.70 14.57 -3.32
N SER A 55 11.49 14.61 -2.25
CA SER A 55 12.44 13.54 -1.90
C SER A 55 11.79 12.19 -1.62
N LEU A 56 10.50 12.18 -1.27
CA LEU A 56 9.72 10.97 -1.02
C LEU A 56 8.98 10.46 -2.25
N LEU A 57 9.00 11.22 -3.35
CA LEU A 57 8.33 10.87 -4.60
C LEU A 57 9.27 10.08 -5.51
N LYS A 58 8.73 9.06 -6.15
CA LYS A 58 9.38 8.24 -7.19
C LYS A 58 8.77 8.57 -8.55
N ASP A 59 9.56 8.41 -9.62
CA ASP A 59 9.14 8.66 -11.01
C ASP A 59 8.40 10.01 -11.20
N ALA A 60 8.82 11.01 -10.41
CA ALA A 60 8.15 12.30 -10.33
C ALA A 60 8.62 13.22 -11.46
N THR A 61 7.68 13.92 -12.11
CA THR A 61 8.00 14.98 -13.08
C THR A 61 8.98 15.97 -12.47
N ALA A 62 9.99 16.37 -13.26
CA ALA A 62 11.13 17.16 -12.78
C ALA A 62 10.73 18.49 -12.12
N SER A 63 9.64 19.10 -12.56
CA SER A 63 9.13 20.36 -12.04
C SER A 63 8.42 20.25 -10.69
N ILE A 64 8.05 19.06 -10.21
CA ILE A 64 7.29 18.92 -8.94
C ILE A 64 8.16 19.26 -7.74
N ALA A 65 7.85 20.32 -7.00
CA ALA A 65 8.56 20.67 -5.76
C ALA A 65 8.05 19.88 -4.55
N ARG A 66 6.74 19.67 -4.47
CA ARG A 66 6.05 18.89 -3.42
C ARG A 66 4.60 18.64 -3.83
N ILE A 67 3.96 17.74 -3.12
CA ILE A 67 2.52 17.47 -3.28
C ILE A 67 1.81 17.54 -1.93
N ARG A 68 0.49 17.65 -1.96
CA ARG A 68 -0.36 17.51 -0.78
C ARG A 68 -1.52 16.59 -1.09
N PHE A 69 -1.81 15.68 -0.17
CA PHE A 69 -3.07 14.95 -0.13
C PHE A 69 -4.01 15.65 0.84
N LEU A 70 -5.28 15.77 0.50
CA LEU A 70 -6.32 16.39 1.31
C LEU A 70 -7.58 15.53 1.22
N SER A 71 -8.08 14.97 2.32
CA SER A 71 -9.37 14.27 2.37
C SER A 71 -10.58 15.23 2.40
N SER A 72 -10.43 16.37 1.73
CA SER A 72 -11.43 17.43 1.57
C SER A 72 -11.00 18.29 0.37
N CYS A 73 -11.91 19.06 -0.21
CA CYS A 73 -11.53 19.96 -1.31
C CYS A 73 -11.80 21.44 -0.96
N PRO A 74 -10.95 22.06 -0.12
CA PRO A 74 -11.11 23.46 0.25
C PRO A 74 -10.97 24.43 -0.94
N ASN A 75 -10.36 24.01 -2.05
CA ASN A 75 -10.10 24.86 -3.21
C ASN A 75 -11.15 24.74 -4.34
N GLY A 76 -12.27 24.03 -4.08
CA GLY A 76 -13.32 23.74 -5.06
C GLY A 76 -13.45 22.23 -5.30
N GLY A 77 -14.42 21.75 -6.09
CA GLY A 77 -14.59 20.31 -6.31
C GLY A 77 -16.03 19.85 -6.62
N GLY A 78 -17.01 20.76 -6.45
CA GLY A 78 -18.40 20.54 -6.86
C GLY A 78 -19.19 19.53 -6.02
N ALA A 79 -18.59 18.87 -5.03
CA ALA A 79 -19.24 17.96 -4.10
C ALA A 79 -18.87 18.29 -2.65
N SER A 80 -19.81 18.05 -1.72
CA SER A 80 -19.62 18.28 -0.27
C SER A 80 -18.65 17.27 0.38
N ALA A 81 -18.29 16.20 -0.34
CA ALA A 81 -17.32 15.18 0.07
C ALA A 81 -16.47 14.79 -1.16
N CYS A 82 -15.17 15.05 -1.09
CA CYS A 82 -14.21 14.75 -2.15
C CYS A 82 -12.79 14.78 -1.60
N ASP A 83 -11.88 14.14 -2.32
CA ASP A 83 -10.45 14.15 -2.04
C ASP A 83 -9.73 15.07 -3.03
N GLU A 84 -8.71 15.81 -2.58
CA GLU A 84 -7.92 16.75 -3.38
C GLU A 84 -6.43 16.40 -3.34
N VAL A 85 -5.79 16.39 -4.51
CA VAL A 85 -4.33 16.35 -4.64
C VAL A 85 -3.85 17.70 -5.15
N ASN A 86 -2.96 18.33 -4.38
CA ASN A 86 -2.27 19.54 -4.80
C ASN A 86 -0.91 19.13 -5.34
N VAL A 87 -0.59 19.55 -6.55
CA VAL A 87 0.74 19.39 -7.12
C VAL A 87 1.37 20.75 -7.25
N VAL A 88 2.43 20.98 -6.50
CA VAL A 88 3.21 22.22 -6.59
C VAL A 88 4.33 21.99 -7.58
N THR A 89 4.32 22.73 -8.68
CA THR A 89 5.42 22.75 -9.64
C THR A 89 6.20 24.05 -9.53
N GLU A 90 7.52 23.94 -9.69
CA GLU A 90 8.43 25.07 -9.83
C GLU A 90 8.89 25.17 -11.28
N SER A 91 8.89 26.40 -11.78
CA SER A 91 9.40 26.75 -13.10
C SER A 91 10.35 27.93 -12.96
N GLY A 92 11.09 28.25 -14.03
CA GLY A 92 11.90 29.48 -14.07
C GLY A 92 11.10 30.78 -13.90
N PHE A 93 9.76 30.71 -13.93
CA PHE A 93 8.84 31.85 -13.79
C PHE A 93 8.12 31.88 -12.43
N GLY A 94 8.38 30.93 -11.53
CA GLY A 94 7.76 30.84 -10.22
C GLY A 94 7.08 29.50 -9.94
N SER A 95 6.34 29.45 -8.83
CA SER A 95 5.59 28.27 -8.39
C SER A 95 4.13 28.31 -8.86
N THR A 96 3.66 27.20 -9.40
CA THR A 96 2.26 26.97 -9.75
C THR A 96 1.70 25.83 -8.90
N ILE A 97 0.45 25.95 -8.47
CA ILE A 97 -0.28 24.88 -7.78
C ILE A 97 -1.40 24.40 -8.69
N THR A 98 -1.38 23.10 -8.98
CA THR A 98 -2.44 22.42 -9.71
C THR A 98 -3.28 21.62 -8.72
N HIS A 99 -4.60 21.82 -8.76
CA HIS A 99 -5.57 21.15 -7.89
C HIS A 99 -6.30 20.05 -8.65
N ARG A 100 -6.36 18.85 -8.08
CA ARG A 100 -7.00 17.69 -8.70
C ARG A 100 -7.96 17.02 -7.74
N TYR A 101 -9.22 16.96 -8.14
CA TYR A 101 -10.31 16.49 -7.31
C TYR A 101 -10.68 15.06 -7.68
N PHE A 102 -10.92 14.22 -6.69
CA PHE A 102 -11.32 12.84 -6.80
C PHE A 102 -12.59 12.60 -5.97
N ALA A 103 -13.26 11.47 -6.20
CA ALA A 103 -14.37 11.07 -5.35
C ALA A 103 -13.91 10.92 -3.89
N ASP A 104 -14.83 11.11 -2.95
CA ASP A 104 -14.57 10.93 -1.52
C ASP A 104 -13.99 9.55 -1.20
N GLY A 105 -12.97 9.51 -0.34
CA GLY A 105 -12.31 8.28 0.08
C GLY A 105 -11.42 7.63 -0.99
N ALA A 106 -11.08 8.35 -2.07
CA ALA A 106 -10.11 7.90 -3.07
C ALA A 106 -8.75 7.56 -2.45
N PHE A 107 -8.35 8.21 -1.35
CA PHE A 107 -7.10 7.88 -0.66
C PHE A 107 -7.19 6.71 0.32
N ALA A 108 -8.40 6.29 0.69
CA ALA A 108 -8.66 5.33 1.76
C ALA A 108 -8.91 3.89 1.26
N ALA A 109 -8.95 3.68 -0.06
CA ALA A 109 -9.18 2.37 -0.65
C ALA A 109 -8.28 2.15 -1.87
N ALA A 110 -7.91 0.89 -2.09
CA ALA A 110 -7.21 0.50 -3.31
C ALA A 110 -8.18 0.55 -4.49
N GLY A 111 -7.76 1.16 -5.60
CA GLY A 111 -8.63 1.40 -6.74
C GLY A 111 -7.98 2.29 -7.80
N SER A 112 -8.71 2.51 -8.89
CA SER A 112 -8.36 3.49 -9.91
C SER A 112 -9.43 4.57 -9.94
N TYR A 113 -9.02 5.79 -9.65
CA TYR A 113 -9.87 6.95 -9.51
C TYR A 113 -9.59 7.94 -10.65
N LYS A 114 -10.65 8.46 -11.24
CA LYS A 114 -10.57 9.52 -12.24
C LYS A 114 -10.81 10.86 -11.58
N GLY A 115 -10.05 11.87 -12.00
CA GLY A 115 -10.25 13.24 -11.59
C GLY A 115 -11.57 13.78 -12.13
N SER A 116 -12.28 14.59 -11.33
CA SER A 116 -13.55 15.22 -11.69
C SER A 116 -13.39 16.63 -12.30
N SER A 117 -12.16 17.07 -12.56
CA SER A 117 -11.86 18.36 -13.19
C SER A 117 -12.00 18.36 -14.72
N SER A 118 -12.05 19.55 -15.32
CA SER A 118 -12.07 19.74 -16.78
C SER A 118 -10.84 19.18 -17.50
N THR A 119 -9.71 19.09 -16.81
CA THR A 119 -8.51 18.39 -17.28
C THR A 119 -8.46 16.97 -16.69
N PRO A 120 -8.20 15.94 -17.52
CA PRO A 120 -8.13 14.56 -17.06
C PRO A 120 -7.00 14.34 -16.06
N ALA A 121 -7.32 13.68 -14.96
CA ALA A 121 -6.34 13.11 -14.04
C ALA A 121 -6.73 11.70 -13.65
N SER A 122 -5.73 10.90 -13.32
CA SER A 122 -5.90 9.55 -12.81
C SER A 122 -5.05 9.35 -11.58
N LEU A 123 -5.64 8.73 -10.56
CA LEU A 123 -4.97 8.26 -9.37
C LEU A 123 -5.20 6.76 -9.25
N THR A 124 -4.14 5.99 -9.13
CA THR A 124 -4.20 4.56 -8.82
C THR A 124 -3.62 4.35 -7.44
N VAL A 125 -4.42 3.75 -6.57
CA VAL A 125 -4.03 3.36 -5.21
C VAL A 125 -3.94 1.84 -5.19
N SER A 126 -2.77 1.31 -4.86
CA SER A 126 -2.57 -0.12 -4.62
C SER A 126 -2.10 -0.31 -3.18
N ALA A 127 -2.71 -1.26 -2.48
CA ALA A 127 -2.25 -1.68 -1.16
C ALA A 127 -1.71 -3.10 -1.29
N ALA A 128 -0.50 -3.34 -0.78
CA ALA A 128 -0.01 -4.69 -0.60
C ALA A 128 -0.89 -5.38 0.46
N VAL A 129 -1.91 -6.13 0.03
CA VAL A 129 -2.64 -7.00 0.94
C VAL A 129 -1.67 -8.07 1.37
N ALA A 130 -1.22 -8.03 2.62
CA ALA A 130 -0.48 -9.14 3.20
C ALA A 130 -1.33 -10.41 2.97
N PRO A 131 -0.77 -11.47 2.34
CA PRO A 131 -1.51 -12.71 2.20
C PRO A 131 -2.01 -13.09 3.60
N GLY A 132 -3.33 -13.22 3.74
CA GLY A 132 -3.95 -13.49 5.03
C GLY A 132 -3.22 -14.64 5.70
N ALA A 133 -2.92 -14.51 6.99
CA ALA A 133 -2.11 -15.48 7.72
C ALA A 133 -2.72 -16.88 7.56
N VAL A 134 -2.17 -17.68 6.65
CA VAL A 134 -2.49 -19.09 6.54
C VAL A 134 -1.89 -19.71 7.79
N PRO A 135 -2.67 -20.48 8.58
CA PRO A 135 -2.11 -21.18 9.72
C PRO A 135 -0.88 -21.96 9.24
N GLU A 136 0.22 -21.88 9.99
CA GLU A 136 1.48 -22.50 9.59
C GLU A 136 1.26 -23.98 9.20
N PRO A 137 2.00 -24.54 8.23
CA PRO A 137 1.81 -25.92 7.78
C PRO A 137 1.79 -26.95 8.93
N ALA A 138 2.51 -26.67 10.02
CA ALA A 138 2.51 -27.45 11.25
C ALA A 138 1.14 -27.47 11.95
N THR A 139 0.39 -26.37 11.91
CA THR A 139 -0.96 -26.26 12.48
C THR A 139 -1.93 -27.15 11.73
N TRP A 140 -1.88 -27.15 10.39
CA TRP A 140 -2.70 -28.05 9.57
C TRP A 140 -2.33 -29.50 9.81
N ALA A 141 -1.03 -29.80 9.91
CA ALA A 141 -0.56 -31.14 10.21
C ALA A 141 -1.05 -31.63 11.58
N MET A 142 -0.99 -30.81 12.63
CA MET A 142 -1.50 -31.16 13.96
C MET A 142 -3.02 -31.41 13.97
N MET A 143 -3.80 -30.62 13.23
CA MET A 143 -5.24 -30.85 13.11
C MET A 143 -5.52 -32.18 12.38
N ILE A 144 -4.86 -32.43 11.25
CA ILE A 144 -5.01 -33.67 10.49
C ILE A 144 -4.61 -34.88 11.35
N LEU A 145 -3.51 -34.78 12.11
CA LEU A 145 -3.05 -35.85 12.98
C LEU A 145 -4.06 -36.11 14.11
N GLY A 146 -4.58 -35.06 14.76
CA GLY A 146 -5.61 -35.15 15.79
C GLY A 146 -6.91 -35.79 15.29
N PHE A 147 -7.46 -35.30 14.18
CA PHE A 147 -8.67 -35.87 13.58
C PHE A 147 -8.44 -37.29 13.03
N GLY A 148 -7.27 -37.56 12.47
CA GLY A 148 -6.87 -38.89 11.99
C GLY A 148 -6.79 -39.91 13.12
N ALA A 149 -6.24 -39.54 14.28
CA ALA A 149 -6.17 -40.40 15.45
C ALA A 149 -7.56 -40.73 16.01
N ILE A 150 -8.46 -39.75 16.10
CA ILE A 150 -9.85 -39.95 16.55
C ILE A 150 -10.59 -40.87 15.57
N GLY A 151 -10.48 -40.62 14.26
CA GLY A 151 -11.09 -41.46 13.22
C GLY A 151 -10.58 -42.90 13.25
N TYR A 152 -9.27 -43.09 13.48
CA TYR A 152 -8.67 -44.41 13.63
C TYR A 152 -9.21 -45.17 14.85
N ALA A 153 -9.33 -44.49 15.99
CA ALA A 153 -9.86 -45.10 17.22
C ALA A 153 -11.32 -45.58 17.05
N MET A 154 -12.16 -44.83 16.34
CA MET A 154 -13.54 -45.24 16.07
C MET A 154 -13.63 -46.48 15.18
N ARG A 155 -12.74 -46.64 14.20
CA ARG A 155 -12.73 -47.79 13.29
C ARG A 155 -12.24 -49.09 13.96
N ARG A 156 -11.56 -49.00 15.10
CA ARG A 156 -10.97 -50.17 15.79
C ARG A 156 -11.94 -50.89 16.74
N LYS A 157 -13.21 -50.48 16.83
CA LYS A 157 -14.20 -51.21 17.63
C LYS A 157 -14.56 -52.54 16.96
N THR A 158 -13.91 -53.61 17.41
CA THR A 158 -14.29 -55.00 17.09
C THR A 158 -15.64 -55.30 17.72
N VAL A 159 -16.64 -55.63 16.91
CA VAL A 159 -17.96 -56.05 17.37
C VAL A 159 -17.80 -57.43 18.00
N LEU A 160 -17.73 -57.52 19.33
CA LEU A 160 -17.83 -58.81 20.01
C LEU A 160 -19.26 -59.31 19.88
N ARG A 161 -19.45 -60.25 18.95
CA ARG A 161 -20.70 -60.97 18.75
C ARG A 161 -20.79 -62.05 19.82
N PHE A 162 -21.66 -61.83 20.81
CA PHE A 162 -22.01 -62.86 21.79
C PHE A 162 -22.92 -63.91 21.11
N VAL A 163 -22.56 -65.18 21.29
CA VAL A 163 -23.32 -66.39 20.91
C VAL A 163 -23.78 -67.06 22.19
#